data_AF-A0A6F9CCN0-F1
#
_entry.id   AF-A0A6F9CCN0-F1
#
_cell.length_a   1.000
_cell.length_b   1.000
_cell.length_c   1.000
_cell.angle_alpha   90.00
_cell.angle_beta   90.00
_cell.angle_gamma   90.00
#
_symmetry.space_group_name_H-M   'P 1'
#
loop_
_entity.id
_entity.type
_entity.pdbx_description
1 polymer ?
#
loop_
_entity_poly.entity_id
_entity_poly.type
_entity_poly.pdbx_seq_one_letter_code
_entity_poly.pdbx_strand_id
1 'polypeptide(L)'
;MTATIVLNELNWTDALEDVFRKNKEEDPTLLWQVFGSATGLARYFPASPWMDSRKTPNKIDLYDVRRRPWYIQGAASPKDMLILVDASGSVSGLTLKLIHTSVNEMLETLSDDDYVNVVYFNDKAVKAACFQNLVQANVRNKRFLKDAVRNISAKGITNYKGGFELAFEQLSS
;
A
#
# COMPACT_ATOMS: atom_id res chain seq x y z
N MET A 1 23.26 -13.27 1.42
CA MET A 1 23.33 -12.62 2.75
C MET A 1 21.93 -12.28 3.29
N THR A 2 20.99 -13.23 3.34
CA THR A 2 19.59 -12.97 3.75
C THR A 2 19.08 -13.87 4.88
N ALA A 3 19.76 -14.97 5.20
CA ALA A 3 19.33 -15.92 6.22
C ALA A 3 19.41 -15.38 7.67
N THR A 4 20.27 -14.42 7.95
CA THR A 4 20.53 -13.94 9.33
C THR A 4 19.43 -13.02 9.86
N ILE A 5 18.77 -12.24 9.00
CA ILE A 5 17.79 -11.22 9.43
C ILE A 5 16.53 -11.90 9.99
N VAL A 6 15.98 -12.87 9.27
CA VAL A 6 14.76 -13.59 9.71
C VAL A 6 15.03 -14.46 10.94
N LEU A 7 16.21 -15.10 11.01
CA LEU A 7 16.58 -15.93 12.15
C LEU A 7 16.72 -15.10 13.44
N ASN A 8 17.33 -13.92 13.34
CA ASN A 8 17.44 -13.00 14.47
C ASN A 8 16.07 -12.55 14.96
N GLU A 9 15.17 -12.21 14.04
CA GLU A 9 13.78 -11.87 14.35
C GLU A 9 13.06 -13.01 15.06
N LEU A 10 13.17 -14.24 14.56
CA LEU A 10 12.61 -15.41 15.24
C LEU A 10 13.14 -15.56 16.65
N ASN A 11 14.45 -15.36 16.86
CA ASN A 11 15.09 -15.56 18.15
C ASN A 11 14.62 -14.55 19.21
N TRP A 12 14.58 -13.25 18.88
CA TRP A 12 14.17 -12.25 19.87
C TRP A 12 12.65 -12.20 20.07
N THR A 13 11.86 -12.44 19.02
CA THR A 13 10.39 -12.45 19.10
C THR A 13 9.83 -13.64 19.86
N ASP A 14 10.66 -14.63 20.19
CA ASP A 14 10.26 -15.81 20.98
C ASP A 14 9.79 -15.43 22.39
N ALA A 15 10.42 -14.42 22.98
CA ALA A 15 10.05 -13.89 24.29
C ALA A 15 8.60 -13.32 24.35
N LEU A 16 7.98 -13.05 23.20
CA LEU A 16 6.58 -12.59 23.15
C LEU A 16 5.58 -13.70 23.49
N GLU A 17 5.97 -14.98 23.35
CA GLU A 17 5.04 -16.09 23.57
C GLU A 17 4.57 -16.16 25.04
N ASP A 18 5.48 -15.95 25.99
CA ASP A 18 5.13 -15.94 27.42
C ASP A 18 4.14 -14.83 27.75
N VAL A 19 4.30 -13.66 27.12
CA VAL A 19 3.38 -12.52 27.26
C VAL A 19 2.03 -12.84 26.65
N PHE A 20 2.01 -13.41 25.43
CA PHE A 20 0.76 -13.79 24.77
C PHE A 20 -0.03 -14.83 25.56
N ARG A 21 0.66 -15.83 26.14
CA ARG A 21 0.04 -16.85 26.98
C ARG A 21 -0.56 -16.22 28.22
N LYS A 22 0.19 -15.37 28.92
CA LYS A 22 -0.29 -14.65 30.10
C LYS A 22 -1.54 -13.81 29.81
N ASN A 23 -1.56 -13.05 28.70
CA ASN A 23 -2.73 -12.26 28.32
C ASN A 23 -3.98 -13.13 28.10
N LYS A 24 -3.82 -14.35 27.54
CA LYS A 24 -4.92 -15.27 27.30
C LYS A 24 -5.40 -15.98 28.57
N GLU A 25 -4.49 -16.20 29.53
CA GLU A 25 -4.84 -16.72 30.86
C GLU A 25 -5.60 -15.67 31.68
N GLU A 26 -5.21 -14.40 31.59
CA GLU A 26 -5.90 -13.28 32.24
C GLU A 26 -7.26 -13.00 31.61
N ASP A 27 -7.37 -13.05 30.27
CA ASP A 27 -8.63 -12.92 29.54
C ASP A 27 -8.86 -14.07 28.55
N PRO A 28 -9.65 -15.09 28.95
CA PRO A 28 -10.02 -16.19 28.07
C PRO A 28 -10.82 -15.78 26.83
N THR A 29 -11.43 -14.59 26.81
CA THR A 29 -12.23 -14.11 25.67
C THR A 29 -11.40 -13.45 24.57
N LEU A 30 -10.12 -13.16 24.85
CA LEU A 30 -9.20 -12.51 23.91
C LEU A 30 -9.01 -13.38 22.65
N LEU A 31 -9.15 -12.77 21.47
CA LEU A 31 -8.97 -13.44 20.18
C LEU A 31 -7.48 -13.60 19.83
N TRP A 32 -7.13 -13.47 18.55
CA TRP A 32 -5.76 -13.58 18.06
C TRP A 32 -4.92 -12.41 18.56
N GLN A 33 -3.75 -12.73 19.10
CA GLN A 33 -2.69 -11.78 19.37
C GLN A 33 -1.68 -11.88 18.23
N VAL A 34 -1.26 -10.73 17.69
CA VAL A 34 -0.35 -10.68 16.54
C VAL A 34 0.78 -9.69 16.77
N PHE A 35 1.99 -10.11 16.40
CA PHE A 35 3.13 -9.22 16.20
C PHE A 35 3.53 -9.26 14.73
N GLY A 36 3.59 -8.09 14.08
CA GLY A 36 4.13 -7.93 12.73
C GLY A 36 5.47 -7.23 12.77
N SER A 37 6.51 -7.88 12.25
CA SER A 37 7.86 -7.32 12.12
C SER A 37 8.00 -6.47 10.86
N ALA A 38 8.86 -5.45 10.93
CA ALA A 38 9.29 -4.67 9.76
C ALA A 38 10.02 -5.54 8.71
N THR A 39 10.52 -6.71 9.10
CA THR A 39 11.15 -7.69 8.19
C THR A 39 10.13 -8.47 7.35
N GLY A 40 8.84 -8.35 7.65
CA GLY A 40 7.76 -9.09 6.99
C GLY A 40 7.33 -10.36 7.72
N LEU A 41 8.04 -10.75 8.79
CA LEU A 41 7.67 -11.86 9.66
C LEU A 41 6.48 -11.49 10.55
N ALA A 42 5.57 -12.44 10.79
CA ALA A 42 4.48 -12.26 11.74
C ALA A 42 4.38 -13.46 12.70
N ARG A 43 4.14 -13.19 13.98
CA ARG A 43 3.80 -14.21 15.00
C ARG A 43 2.35 -14.05 15.42
N TYR A 44 1.65 -15.17 15.54
CA TYR A 44 0.26 -15.23 16.00
C TYR A 44 0.13 -16.16 17.20
N PHE A 45 -0.73 -15.78 18.14
CA PHE A 45 -1.10 -16.62 19.27
C PHE A 45 -2.64 -16.63 19.45
N PRO A 46 -3.27 -17.79 19.70
CA PRO A 46 -2.66 -19.13 19.72
C PRO A 46 -2.15 -19.56 18.33
N ALA A 47 -1.29 -20.58 18.28
CA ALA A 47 -0.81 -21.09 17.00
C ALA A 47 -1.94 -21.83 16.26
N SER A 48 -2.05 -21.64 14.95
CA SER A 48 -2.94 -22.42 14.09
C SER A 48 -2.37 -22.57 12.69
N PRO A 49 -2.69 -23.67 11.98
CA PRO A 49 -2.28 -23.84 10.60
C PRO A 49 -2.77 -22.67 9.74
N TRP A 50 -1.85 -21.99 9.07
CA TRP A 50 -2.15 -20.79 8.28
C TRP A 50 -3.07 -21.08 7.08
N MET A 51 -2.88 -22.23 6.42
CA MET A 51 -3.79 -22.75 5.40
C MET A 51 -4.14 -24.20 5.71
N ASP A 52 -5.43 -24.56 5.56
CA ASP A 52 -5.86 -25.95 5.58
C ASP A 52 -5.50 -26.58 4.23
N SER A 53 -4.44 -27.38 4.20
CA SER A 53 -3.97 -28.09 3.00
C SER A 53 -5.06 -28.95 2.36
N ARG A 54 -6.13 -29.30 3.10
CA ARG A 54 -7.31 -30.02 2.60
C ARG A 54 -8.28 -29.16 1.78
N LYS A 55 -8.27 -27.83 1.94
CA LYS A 55 -9.22 -26.90 1.29
C LYS A 55 -8.61 -26.09 0.16
N THR A 56 -7.29 -25.89 0.15
CA THR A 56 -6.60 -25.06 -0.85
C THR A 56 -5.29 -25.68 -1.35
N PRO A 57 -5.35 -26.86 -2.01
CA PRO A 57 -4.13 -27.56 -2.44
C PRO A 57 -3.29 -26.81 -3.49
N ASN A 58 -3.85 -25.79 -4.18
CA ASN A 58 -3.17 -25.04 -5.25
C ASN A 58 -3.25 -23.50 -5.11
N LYS A 59 -3.62 -22.97 -3.94
CA LYS A 59 -3.66 -21.51 -3.74
C LYS A 59 -2.31 -21.05 -3.20
N ILE A 60 -1.59 -20.23 -3.96
CA ILE A 60 -0.39 -19.54 -3.47
C ILE A 60 -0.86 -18.37 -2.61
N ASP A 61 -0.33 -18.28 -1.39
CA ASP A 61 -0.59 -17.14 -0.52
C ASP A 61 0.42 -16.02 -0.77
N LEU A 62 -0.09 -14.80 -0.94
CA LEU A 62 0.67 -13.57 -1.16
C LEU A 62 0.58 -12.65 0.07
N TYR A 63 0.31 -13.23 1.23
CA TYR A 63 0.22 -12.50 2.48
C TYR A 63 1.55 -11.86 2.86
N ASP A 64 1.50 -10.56 3.16
CA ASP A 64 2.59 -9.78 3.74
C ASP A 64 1.99 -8.91 4.85
N VAL A 65 2.56 -9.02 6.05
CA VAL A 65 2.07 -8.34 7.25
C VAL A 65 2.15 -6.82 7.11
N ARG A 66 3.16 -6.31 6.40
CA ARG A 66 3.42 -4.88 6.23
C ARG A 66 2.41 -4.22 5.29
N ARG A 67 1.69 -5.01 4.52
CA ARG A 67 0.63 -4.58 3.60
C ARG A 67 -0.76 -4.64 4.24
N ARG A 68 -0.87 -4.96 5.54
CA ARG A 68 -2.16 -5.08 6.22
C ARG A 68 -2.63 -3.72 6.74
N PRO A 69 -3.92 -3.38 6.62
CA PRO A 69 -4.45 -2.10 7.11
C PRO A 69 -4.11 -1.83 8.59
N TRP A 70 -4.26 -2.83 9.46
CA TRP A 70 -3.95 -2.70 10.89
C TRP A 70 -2.46 -2.40 11.15
N TYR A 71 -1.56 -2.91 10.31
CA TYR A 71 -0.13 -2.63 10.41
C TYR A 71 0.16 -1.20 9.92
N ILE A 72 -0.40 -0.82 8.78
CA ILE A 72 -0.17 0.50 8.16
C ILE A 72 -0.68 1.63 9.06
N GLN A 73 -1.87 1.49 9.64
CA GLN A 73 -2.46 2.48 10.55
C GLN A 73 -1.66 2.66 11.85
N GLY A 74 -0.98 1.61 12.33
CA GLY A 74 -0.09 1.70 13.49
C GLY A 74 1.32 2.19 13.15
N ALA A 75 1.77 1.98 11.91
CA ALA A 75 3.13 2.31 11.47
C ALA A 75 3.29 3.77 11.01
N ALA A 76 2.21 4.41 10.55
CA ALA A 76 2.26 5.77 10.02
C ALA A 76 1.00 6.56 10.37
N SER A 77 1.17 7.87 10.57
CA SER A 77 0.06 8.81 10.69
C SER A 77 -0.68 8.96 9.35
N PRO A 78 -1.96 9.37 9.38
CA PRO A 78 -2.69 9.78 8.18
C PRO A 78 -1.89 10.80 7.37
N LYS A 79 -1.92 10.67 6.03
CA LYS A 79 -1.14 11.53 5.13
C LYS A 79 -1.94 12.00 3.92
N ASP A 80 -1.56 13.19 3.47
CA ASP A 80 -2.03 13.81 2.23
C ASP A 80 -1.00 13.54 1.13
N MET A 81 -1.38 12.74 0.13
CA MET A 81 -0.47 12.29 -0.92
C MET A 81 -0.97 12.71 -2.30
N LEU A 82 -0.09 13.31 -3.11
CA LEU A 82 -0.35 13.52 -4.53
C LEU A 82 0.54 12.61 -5.38
N ILE A 83 -0.06 11.82 -6.27
CA ILE A 83 0.67 10.97 -7.20
C ILE A 83 0.79 11.72 -8.53
N LEU A 84 2.02 12.03 -8.93
CA LEU A 84 2.33 12.68 -10.20
C LEU A 84 2.87 11.66 -11.22
N VAL A 85 2.19 11.51 -12.35
CA VAL A 85 2.48 10.49 -13.37
C VAL A 85 3.03 11.14 -14.65
N ASP A 86 4.23 10.73 -15.09
CA ASP A 86 4.74 11.10 -16.42
C ASP A 86 3.97 10.33 -17.50
N ALA A 87 3.35 11.06 -18.44
CA ALA A 87 2.62 10.56 -19.60
C ALA A 87 3.22 11.07 -20.93
N SER A 88 4.50 11.44 -20.92
CA SER A 88 5.24 11.81 -22.14
C SER A 88 5.47 10.62 -23.06
N GLY A 89 5.78 10.87 -24.34
CA GLY A 89 5.94 9.79 -25.34
C GLY A 89 7.06 8.78 -25.02
N SER A 90 8.05 9.18 -24.22
CA SER A 90 9.20 8.34 -23.82
C SER A 90 8.80 7.14 -22.94
N VAL A 91 7.71 7.25 -22.17
CA VAL A 91 7.24 6.15 -21.31
C VAL A 91 6.26 5.21 -22.00
N SER A 92 5.99 5.40 -23.29
CA SER A 92 5.06 4.54 -24.04
C SER A 92 5.48 3.05 -24.04
N GLY A 93 4.49 2.15 -24.09
CA GLY A 93 4.72 0.70 -24.09
C GLY A 93 4.85 0.11 -22.69
N LEU A 94 5.95 -0.62 -22.43
CA LEU A 94 6.14 -1.37 -21.17
C LEU A 94 6.21 -0.46 -19.95
N THR A 95 6.90 0.68 -20.05
CA THR A 95 7.08 1.61 -18.93
C THR A 95 5.75 2.15 -18.44
N LEU A 96 4.86 2.58 -19.33
CA LEU A 96 3.51 3.04 -18.97
C LEU A 96 2.70 1.93 -18.29
N LYS A 97 2.80 0.68 -18.75
CA LYS A 97 2.14 -0.46 -18.12
C LYS A 97 2.66 -0.71 -16.68
N LEU A 98 3.96 -0.57 -16.47
CA LEU A 98 4.56 -0.66 -15.14
C LEU A 98 4.10 0.50 -14.25
N ILE A 99 4.07 1.73 -14.77
CA ILE A 99 3.55 2.91 -14.06
C ILE A 99 2.11 2.69 -13.62
N HIS A 100 1.22 2.22 -14.50
CA HIS A 100 -0.17 1.95 -14.14
C HIS A 100 -0.29 0.92 -13.01
N THR A 101 0.55 -0.12 -13.06
CA THR A 101 0.57 -1.17 -12.03
C THR A 101 1.10 -0.59 -10.71
N SER A 102 2.20 0.16 -10.73
CA SER A 102 2.79 0.78 -9.54
C SER A 102 1.84 1.76 -8.86
N VAL A 103 1.17 2.63 -9.61
CA VAL A 103 0.17 3.55 -9.05
C VAL A 103 -1.00 2.79 -8.42
N ASN A 104 -1.46 1.71 -9.06
CA ASN A 104 -2.49 0.86 -8.48
C ASN A 104 -2.04 0.25 -7.14
N GLU A 105 -0.82 -0.31 -7.09
CA GLU A 105 -0.26 -0.87 -5.85
C GLU A 105 -0.06 0.20 -4.77
N MET A 106 0.37 1.42 -5.14
CA MET A 106 0.49 2.55 -4.22
C MET A 106 -0.86 2.91 -3.60
N LEU A 107 -1.93 2.99 -4.40
CA LEU A 107 -3.28 3.26 -3.91
C LEU A 107 -3.78 2.16 -2.95
N GLU A 108 -3.35 0.90 -3.09
CA GLU A 108 -3.69 -0.16 -2.13
C GLU A 108 -3.03 0.01 -0.76
N THR A 109 -1.95 0.79 -0.66
CA THR A 109 -1.30 1.07 0.63
C THR A 109 -2.00 2.17 1.42
N LEU A 110 -2.93 2.91 0.80
CA LEU A 110 -3.66 4.00 1.44
C LEU A 110 -4.89 3.49 2.20
N SER A 111 -5.03 4.00 3.42
CA SER A 111 -6.14 3.76 4.34
C SER A 111 -7.25 4.79 4.15
N ASP A 112 -8.40 4.58 4.79
CA ASP A 112 -9.53 5.50 4.70
C ASP A 112 -9.24 6.85 5.39
N ASP A 113 -8.24 6.94 6.27
CA ASP A 113 -7.84 8.19 6.91
C ASP A 113 -6.90 9.04 6.03
N ASP A 114 -6.36 8.46 4.95
CA ASP A 114 -5.48 9.15 4.02
C ASP A 114 -6.26 9.93 2.96
N TYR A 115 -5.68 11.03 2.45
CA TYR A 115 -6.21 11.76 1.30
C TYR A 115 -5.27 11.64 0.11
N VAL A 116 -5.85 11.50 -1.08
CA VAL A 116 -5.09 11.28 -2.32
C VAL A 116 -5.75 11.94 -3.52
N ASN A 117 -4.92 12.40 -4.47
CA ASN A 117 -5.33 12.65 -5.84
C ASN A 117 -4.21 12.21 -6.79
N VAL A 118 -4.56 12.02 -8.06
CA VAL A 118 -3.62 11.64 -9.11
C VAL A 118 -3.64 12.70 -10.22
N VAL A 119 -2.45 13.18 -10.55
CA VAL A 119 -2.20 14.12 -11.64
C VAL A 119 -1.26 13.44 -12.62
N TYR A 120 -1.43 13.68 -13.91
CA TYR A 120 -0.47 13.26 -14.91
C TYR A 120 -0.01 14.44 -15.74
N PHE A 121 1.19 14.35 -16.31
CA PHE A 121 1.75 15.44 -17.11
C PHE A 121 2.45 14.92 -18.35
N ASN A 122 2.35 15.70 -19.41
CA ASN A 122 3.10 15.56 -20.65
C ASN A 122 3.56 16.96 -21.08
N ASP A 123 3.02 17.54 -22.16
CA ASP A 123 3.21 18.96 -22.50
C ASP A 123 2.51 19.87 -21.47
N LYS A 124 1.41 19.38 -20.87
CA LYS A 124 0.65 20.05 -19.82
C LYS A 124 0.39 19.10 -18.66
N ALA A 125 0.17 19.66 -17.47
CA ALA A 125 -0.24 18.90 -16.30
C ALA A 125 -1.78 18.91 -16.19
N VAL A 126 -2.37 17.75 -15.94
CA VAL A 126 -3.83 17.56 -15.91
C VAL A 126 -4.20 16.58 -14.78
N LYS A 127 -5.32 16.82 -14.12
CA LYS A 127 -5.91 15.90 -13.13
C LYS A 127 -6.35 14.62 -13.83
N ALA A 128 -5.99 13.45 -13.30
CA ALA A 128 -6.32 12.16 -13.92
C ALA A 128 -7.83 11.86 -13.84
N ALA A 129 -8.45 12.21 -12.72
CA ALA A 129 -9.87 11.98 -12.46
C ALA A 129 -10.65 13.30 -12.36
N CYS A 130 -11.97 13.19 -12.16
CA CYS A 130 -12.87 14.34 -12.00
C CYS A 130 -12.75 15.06 -10.65
N PHE A 131 -11.80 14.68 -9.80
CA PHE A 131 -11.58 15.29 -8.49
C PHE A 131 -10.83 16.62 -8.62
N GLN A 132 -11.35 17.66 -7.95
CA GLN A 132 -10.74 18.99 -8.00
C GLN A 132 -9.54 19.13 -7.06
N ASN A 133 -9.61 18.49 -5.89
CA ASN A 133 -8.64 18.53 -4.80
C ASN A 133 -8.33 17.09 -4.34
N LEU A 134 -7.49 16.95 -3.31
CA LEU A 134 -7.29 15.68 -2.62
C LEU A 134 -8.62 15.14 -2.09
N VAL A 135 -8.85 13.84 -2.27
CA VAL A 135 -10.05 13.16 -1.78
C VAL A 135 -9.67 12.01 -0.86
N GLN A 136 -10.54 11.73 0.10
CA GLN A 136 -10.35 10.60 1.01
C GLN A 136 -10.15 9.29 0.23
N ALA A 137 -9.14 8.50 0.61
CA ALA A 137 -8.73 7.28 -0.06
C ALA A 137 -9.63 6.07 0.26
N ASN A 138 -10.95 6.27 0.30
CA ASN A 138 -11.93 5.20 0.48
C ASN A 138 -12.00 4.26 -0.74
N VAL A 139 -12.61 3.08 -0.56
CA VAL A 139 -12.73 2.05 -1.62
C VAL A 139 -13.31 2.59 -2.93
N ARG A 140 -14.29 3.50 -2.85
CA ARG A 140 -14.96 4.07 -4.03
C ARG A 140 -14.05 5.04 -4.78
N ASN A 141 -13.42 5.99 -4.08
CA ASN A 141 -12.52 6.98 -4.67
C ASN A 141 -11.26 6.33 -5.24
N LYS A 142 -10.68 5.36 -4.51
CA LYS A 142 -9.56 4.55 -5.03
C LYS A 142 -9.92 3.85 -6.32
N ARG A 143 -11.13 3.30 -6.44
CA ARG A 143 -11.58 2.66 -7.70
C ARG A 143 -11.63 3.65 -8.86
N PHE A 144 -12.21 4.84 -8.66
CA PHE A 144 -12.24 5.88 -9.69
C PHE A 144 -10.84 6.33 -10.12
N LEU A 145 -9.93 6.52 -9.16
CA LEU A 145 -8.53 6.88 -9.45
C LEU A 145 -7.81 5.77 -10.23
N LYS A 146 -8.02 4.50 -9.86
CA LYS A 146 -7.45 3.34 -10.59
C LYS A 146 -7.96 3.26 -12.03
N ASP A 147 -9.25 3.48 -12.24
CA ASP A 147 -9.86 3.47 -13.58
C ASP A 147 -9.37 4.65 -14.42
N ALA A 148 -9.23 5.84 -13.82
CA ALA A 148 -8.64 7.01 -14.47
C ALA A 148 -7.19 6.78 -14.90
N VAL A 149 -6.36 6.21 -14.01
CA VAL A 149 -4.95 5.90 -14.30
C VAL A 149 -4.82 4.93 -15.47
N ARG A 150 -5.69 3.91 -15.55
CA ARG A 150 -5.66 2.95 -16.67
C ARG A 150 -5.91 3.59 -18.04
N ASN A 151 -6.64 4.70 -18.08
CA ASN A 151 -7.00 5.40 -19.31
C ASN A 151 -5.92 6.42 -19.76
N ILE A 152 -4.85 6.61 -18.98
CA ILE A 152 -3.76 7.50 -19.35
C ILE A 152 -3.02 6.92 -20.57
N SER A 153 -2.75 7.77 -21.56
CA SER A 153 -1.99 7.41 -22.77
C SER A 153 -0.74 8.28 -22.89
N ALA A 154 0.41 7.64 -23.15
CA ALA A 154 1.69 8.33 -23.31
C ALA A 154 1.79 9.06 -24.66
N LYS A 155 1.88 10.39 -24.66
CA LYS A 155 2.00 11.24 -25.85
C LYS A 155 2.70 12.56 -25.52
N GLY A 156 3.38 13.15 -26.52
CA GLY A 156 3.97 14.49 -26.39
C GLY A 156 5.34 14.51 -25.70
N ILE A 157 5.76 15.68 -25.25
CA ILE A 157 7.05 15.97 -24.62
C ILE A 157 6.87 16.03 -23.10
N THR A 158 7.94 15.92 -22.32
CA THR A 158 7.90 15.98 -20.85
C THR A 158 8.02 17.43 -20.34
N ASN A 159 7.08 17.88 -19.51
CA ASN A 159 7.11 19.18 -18.83
C ASN A 159 7.06 19.00 -17.29
N TYR A 160 8.21 18.73 -16.69
CA TYR A 160 8.31 18.56 -15.23
C TYR A 160 7.90 19.81 -14.45
N LYS A 161 8.23 21.00 -14.95
CA LYS A 161 7.93 22.26 -14.26
C LYS A 161 6.43 22.44 -14.08
N GLY A 162 5.67 22.29 -15.16
CA GLY A 162 4.20 22.36 -15.10
C GLY A 162 3.59 21.24 -14.24
N GLY A 163 4.17 20.04 -14.27
CA GLY A 163 3.78 18.94 -13.40
C GLY A 163 3.90 19.27 -11.91
N PHE A 164 5.05 19.80 -11.49
CA PHE A 164 5.29 20.20 -10.10
C PHE A 164 4.51 21.44 -9.69
N GLU A 165 4.32 22.42 -10.57
CA GLU A 165 3.48 23.60 -10.30
C GLU A 165 2.04 23.20 -9.95
N LEU A 166 1.40 22.36 -10.78
CA LEU A 166 0.07 21.84 -10.50
C LEU A 166 0.05 20.96 -9.24
N ALA A 167 1.14 20.23 -8.99
CA ALA A 167 1.24 19.39 -7.79
C ALA A 167 1.23 20.22 -6.49
N PHE A 168 2.03 21.28 -6.44
CA PHE A 168 2.04 22.20 -5.30
C PHE A 168 0.72 22.94 -5.15
N GLU A 169 0.10 23.35 -6.25
CA GLU A 169 -1.24 23.97 -6.22
C GLU A 169 -2.25 23.03 -5.54
N GLN A 170 -2.31 21.76 -5.95
CA GLN A 170 -3.21 20.74 -5.40
C GLN A 170 -2.97 20.45 -3.91
N LEU A 171 -1.71 20.50 -3.45
CA LEU A 171 -1.35 20.29 -2.04
C LEU A 171 -1.59 21.52 -1.17
N SER A 172 -1.65 22.71 -1.76
CA SER A 172 -1.92 23.97 -1.07
C SER A 172 -3.41 24.34 -0.98
N SER A 173 -4.27 23.51 -1.59
CA SER A 173 -5.71 23.73 -1.76
C SER A 173 -6.54 23.32 -0.55
#